data_AF-A0A3M9M7D3-F1
#
_entry.id   AF-A0A3M9M7D3-F1
#
_cell.length_a   1.000
_cell.length_b   1.000
_cell.length_c   1.000
_cell.angle_alpha   90.00
_cell.angle_beta   90.00
_cell.angle_gamma   90.00
#
_symmetry.space_group_name_H-M   'P 1'
#
loop_
_entity.id
_entity.type
_entity.pdbx_description
1 polymer ?
#
loop_
_entity_poly.entity_id
_entity_poly.type
_entity_poly.pdbx_seq_one_letter_code
_entity_poly.pdbx_strand_id
1 'polypeptide(L)'
;MRGPDMTAQPGSRTPTLTRRLVLAGGISTVGATLLVPAPAHAASLTAAQLTARLKAYQRTRGGTFSVALYDCRNGKTFTYQGTWRNETLSIIKVLILATVLRRCQERKVNLTTAQRAQAKAMITRSDNTATNALLTWAGVSNVRRVAGLYGLKSTVIQGGTTAGATSW
;
A
#
# COMPACT_ATOMS: atom_id res chain seq x y z
N MET A 1 34.53 -21.07 4.19
CA MET A 1 33.50 -20.72 5.19
C MET A 1 32.15 -21.03 4.60
N ARG A 2 31.44 -21.99 5.18
CA ARG A 2 30.31 -22.72 4.60
C ARG A 2 29.02 -22.21 5.26
N GLY A 3 28.13 -21.59 4.48
CA GLY A 3 26.84 -21.09 4.97
C GLY A 3 25.82 -22.23 5.18
N PRO A 4 24.83 -22.07 6.06
CA PRO A 4 23.84 -23.12 6.31
C PRO A 4 22.72 -23.11 5.27
N ASP A 5 22.37 -24.34 4.90
CA ASP A 5 21.32 -24.80 4.00
C ASP A 5 19.94 -24.65 4.67
N MET A 6 18.93 -24.33 3.86
CA MET A 6 17.56 -24.03 4.28
C MET A 6 16.65 -25.10 3.67
N THR A 7 16.33 -26.14 4.44
CA THR A 7 15.33 -27.16 4.09
C THR A 7 14.03 -26.95 4.88
N ALA A 8 12.91 -27.19 4.20
CA ALA A 8 11.57 -26.81 4.59
C ALA A 8 10.85 -27.80 5.52
N GLN A 9 9.84 -27.25 6.19
CA GLN A 9 8.78 -27.75 7.09
C GLN A 9 8.33 -29.23 7.03
N PRO A 10 7.71 -29.71 8.14
CA PRO A 10 6.25 -29.91 8.07
C PRO A 10 5.47 -29.52 9.36
N GLY A 11 4.22 -29.09 9.15
CA GLY A 11 3.08 -29.67 9.88
C GLY A 11 2.69 -29.14 11.27
N SER A 12 1.68 -28.27 11.25
CA SER A 12 0.41 -28.44 11.99
C SER A 12 0.26 -27.98 13.46
N ARG A 13 -0.97 -27.46 13.68
CA ARG A 13 -1.76 -27.38 14.94
C ARG A 13 -1.58 -26.13 15.80
N THR A 14 -2.47 -25.19 15.52
CA THR A 14 -3.00 -24.15 16.40
C THR A 14 -3.36 -24.73 17.78
N PRO A 15 -2.82 -24.19 18.89
CA PRO A 15 -3.44 -24.37 20.20
C PRO A 15 -4.49 -23.27 20.40
N THR A 16 -5.74 -23.69 20.28
CA THR A 16 -6.94 -22.94 20.67
C THR A 16 -6.88 -22.62 22.17
N LEU A 17 -6.94 -21.34 22.55
CA LEU A 17 -7.12 -20.95 23.95
C LEU A 17 -8.54 -21.28 24.40
N THR A 18 -8.68 -22.45 25.03
CA THR A 18 -9.91 -22.94 25.64
C THR A 18 -10.27 -22.08 26.85
N ARG A 19 -11.18 -21.12 26.68
CA ARG A 19 -11.83 -20.45 27.81
C ARG A 19 -12.94 -21.36 28.34
N ARG A 20 -12.62 -22.16 29.36
CA ARG A 20 -13.63 -22.89 30.14
C ARG A 20 -14.58 -21.88 30.79
N LEU A 21 -15.84 -21.88 30.36
CA LEU A 21 -16.93 -21.25 31.07
C LEU A 21 -17.68 -22.38 31.78
N VAL A 22 -17.54 -22.48 33.10
CA VAL A 22 -18.37 -23.37 33.91
C VAL A 22 -19.71 -22.66 34.09
N LEU A 23 -20.77 -23.17 33.46
CA LEU A 23 -22.15 -22.85 33.83
C LEU A 23 -22.70 -24.01 34.66
N ALA A 24 -22.85 -23.77 35.96
CA ALA A 24 -23.71 -24.59 36.80
C ALA A 24 -25.14 -24.03 36.74
N GLY A 25 -26.07 -24.88 36.28
CA GLY A 25 -27.47 -24.95 36.73
C GLY A 25 -28.45 -23.83 36.32
N GLY A 26 -29.55 -24.23 35.68
CA GLY A 26 -30.82 -23.50 35.70
C GLY A 26 -31.47 -23.31 34.33
N ILE A 27 -32.45 -24.14 34.01
CA ILE A 27 -33.32 -23.99 32.83
C ILE A 27 -34.30 -22.84 33.09
N SER A 28 -34.27 -21.83 32.23
CA SER A 28 -35.40 -20.94 31.97
C SER A 28 -35.31 -20.51 30.51
N THR A 29 -36.25 -20.98 29.70
CA THR A 29 -36.35 -20.64 28.28
C THR A 29 -36.86 -19.22 28.12
N VAL A 30 -35.96 -18.25 28.22
CA VAL A 30 -36.15 -16.93 27.65
C VAL A 30 -35.37 -16.94 26.34
N GLY A 31 -36.07 -16.84 25.22
CA GLY A 31 -35.46 -16.67 23.91
C GLY A 31 -34.70 -15.33 23.88
N ALA A 32 -33.47 -15.33 24.38
CA ALA A 32 -32.57 -14.20 24.29
C ALA A 32 -32.01 -14.20 22.86
N THR A 33 -32.67 -13.47 21.97
CA THR A 33 -32.04 -13.06 20.71
C THR A 33 -30.82 -12.25 21.08
N LEU A 34 -29.64 -12.88 21.06
CA LEU A 34 -28.37 -12.17 21.19
C LEU A 34 -28.26 -11.24 19.98
N LEU A 35 -28.62 -9.97 20.17
CA LEU A 35 -28.24 -8.90 19.27
C LEU A 35 -26.71 -8.87 19.30
N VAL A 36 -26.09 -9.50 18.30
CA VAL A 36 -24.66 -9.30 18.04
C VAL A 36 -24.52 -7.81 17.71
N PRO A 37 -23.83 -7.00 18.54
CA PRO A 37 -23.64 -5.60 18.21
C PRO A 37 -22.91 -5.56 16.85
N ALA A 38 -23.52 -4.90 15.88
CA ALA A 38 -22.84 -4.60 14.62
C ALA A 38 -21.48 -3.97 14.96
N PRO A 39 -20.40 -4.26 14.20
CA PRO A 39 -19.13 -3.61 14.44
C PRO A 39 -19.38 -2.11 14.50
N ALA A 40 -19.04 -1.50 15.65
CA ALA A 40 -19.18 -0.08 15.83
C ALA A 40 -18.42 0.58 14.68
N HIS A 41 -19.15 1.16 13.73
CA HIS A 41 -18.53 1.96 12.70
C HIS A 41 -17.80 3.06 13.46
N ALA A 42 -16.47 3.08 13.38
CA ALA A 42 -15.68 4.17 13.95
C ALA A 42 -16.38 5.48 13.58
N ALA A 43 -16.69 6.31 14.58
CA ALA A 43 -17.46 7.53 14.37
C ALA A 43 -16.88 8.28 13.16
N SER A 44 -17.72 8.54 12.15
CA SER A 44 -17.26 9.18 10.93
C SER A 44 -16.81 10.60 11.28
N LEU A 45 -15.52 10.89 11.11
CA LEU A 45 -15.00 12.24 11.32
C LEU A 45 -15.46 13.13 10.16
N THR A 46 -15.94 14.32 10.50
CA THR A 46 -16.07 15.39 9.50
C THR A 46 -14.69 15.81 8.99
N ALA A 47 -14.64 16.40 7.79
CA ALA A 47 -13.40 16.94 7.25
C ALA A 47 -12.74 17.96 8.21
N ALA A 48 -13.53 18.83 8.85
CA ALA A 48 -13.05 19.80 9.82
C ALA A 48 -12.40 19.14 11.05
N GLN A 49 -13.03 18.09 11.60
CA GLN A 49 -12.47 17.32 12.72
C GLN A 49 -11.17 16.62 12.32
N LEU A 50 -11.10 16.05 11.10
CA LEU A 50 -9.87 15.43 10.59
C LEU A 50 -8.75 16.47 10.40
N THR A 51 -9.05 17.64 9.83
CA THR A 51 -8.09 18.75 9.72
C THR A 51 -7.57 19.18 11.08
N ALA A 52 -8.43 19.35 12.09
CA ALA A 52 -8.02 19.73 13.43
C ALA A 52 -7.06 18.70 14.07
N ARG A 53 -7.35 17.40 13.90
CA ARG A 53 -6.48 16.31 14.37
C ARG A 53 -5.14 16.29 13.65
N LEU A 54 -5.10 16.46 12.33
CA LEU A 54 -3.85 16.53 11.56
C LEU A 54 -3.01 17.74 11.94
N LYS A 55 -3.64 18.90 12.18
CA LYS A 55 -2.95 20.11 12.69
C LYS A 55 -2.32 19.85 14.06
N ALA A 56 -3.08 19.25 14.99
CA ALA A 56 -2.57 18.91 16.32
C ALA A 56 -1.39 17.92 16.22
N TYR A 57 -1.52 16.88 15.39
CA TYR A 57 -0.45 15.91 15.14
C TYR A 57 0.81 16.57 14.54
N GLN A 58 0.65 17.49 13.60
CA GLN A 58 1.79 18.20 13.03
C GLN A 58 2.56 19.03 14.07
N ARG A 59 1.84 19.70 14.99
CA ARG A 59 2.47 20.49 16.06
C ARG A 59 3.29 19.60 17.00
N THR A 60 2.83 18.39 17.31
CA THR A 60 3.56 17.48 18.20
C THR A 60 4.72 16.78 17.51
N ARG A 61 4.57 16.41 16.23
CA ARG A 61 5.61 15.71 15.47
C ARG A 61 6.73 16.63 14.97
N GLY A 62 6.41 17.89 14.68
CA GLY A 62 7.27 18.81 13.95
C GLY A 62 7.34 18.50 12.45
N GLY A 63 7.83 19.44 11.66
CA GLY A 63 8.00 19.31 10.21
C GLY A 63 6.71 19.52 9.38
N THR A 64 6.79 19.15 8.11
CA THR A 64 5.73 19.35 7.10
C THR A 64 5.32 18.01 6.50
N PHE A 65 4.02 17.77 6.36
CA PHE A 65 3.50 16.60 5.68
C PHE A 65 2.16 16.93 5.01
N SER A 66 1.86 16.21 3.94
CA SER A 66 0.58 16.30 3.25
C SER A 66 -0.18 14.98 3.30
N VAL A 67 -1.50 15.05 3.25
CA VAL A 67 -2.38 13.89 3.15
C VAL A 67 -3.36 14.12 2.00
N ALA A 68 -3.60 13.07 1.21
CA ALA A 68 -4.70 12.99 0.27
C ALA A 68 -5.46 11.70 0.51
N LEU A 69 -6.78 11.78 0.63
CA LEU A 69 -7.68 10.65 0.82
C LEU A 69 -8.77 10.70 -0.25
N TYR A 70 -9.07 9.54 -0.81
CA TYR A 70 -10.24 9.30 -1.65
C TYR A 70 -11.06 8.18 -1.00
N ASP A 71 -12.29 8.49 -0.58
CA ASP A 71 -13.19 7.51 0.02
C ASP A 71 -13.99 6.80 -1.07
N CYS A 72 -13.57 5.59 -1.41
CA CYS A 72 -14.22 4.78 -2.45
C CYS A 72 -15.69 4.44 -2.15
N ARG A 73 -16.18 4.61 -0.92
CA ARG A 73 -17.57 4.32 -0.54
C ARG A 73 -18.55 5.41 -0.98
N ASN A 74 -18.09 6.66 -1.03
CA ASN A 74 -18.94 7.83 -1.31
C ASN A 74 -18.32 8.81 -2.32
N GLY A 75 -17.16 8.49 -2.88
CA GLY A 75 -16.46 9.30 -3.89
C GLY A 75 -15.88 10.62 -3.36
N LYS A 76 -15.93 10.89 -2.05
CA LYS A 76 -15.43 12.15 -1.48
C LYS A 76 -13.91 12.12 -1.38
N THR A 77 -13.32 13.29 -1.61
CA THR A 77 -11.89 13.53 -1.38
C THR A 77 -11.67 14.40 -0.16
N PHE A 78 -10.51 14.23 0.48
CA PHE A 78 -10.01 15.11 1.53
C PHE A 78 -8.52 15.35 1.30
N THR A 79 -8.07 16.59 1.46
CA THR A 79 -6.65 16.92 1.43
C THR A 79 -6.23 17.74 2.63
N TYR A 80 -5.00 17.52 3.08
CA TYR A 80 -4.28 18.33 4.05
C TYR A 80 -2.96 18.72 3.42
N GLN A 81 -2.71 20.03 3.27
CA GLN A 81 -1.54 20.54 2.53
C GLN A 81 -1.41 19.94 1.11
N GLY A 82 -2.53 19.82 0.39
CA GLY A 82 -2.61 19.07 -0.86
C GLY A 82 -1.77 19.61 -2.03
N THR A 83 -1.22 20.82 -1.91
CA THR A 83 -0.32 21.43 -2.89
C THR A 83 1.16 21.19 -2.58
N TRP A 84 1.48 20.61 -1.42
CA TRP A 84 2.86 20.32 -1.03
C TRP A 84 3.47 19.24 -1.94
N ARG A 85 4.67 19.49 -2.43
CA ARG A 85 5.41 18.54 -3.28
C ARG A 85 6.32 17.69 -2.41
N ASN A 86 6.09 16.38 -2.44
CA ASN A 86 6.95 15.42 -1.75
C ASN A 86 7.89 14.75 -2.76
N GLU A 87 9.07 14.37 -2.29
CA GLU A 87 9.87 13.37 -2.99
C GLU A 87 9.11 12.05 -2.98
N THR A 88 8.99 11.41 -4.15
CA THR A 88 8.30 10.12 -4.23
C THR A 88 9.09 9.02 -3.56
N LEU A 89 10.43 9.11 -3.61
CA LEU A 89 11.33 8.03 -3.24
C LEU A 89 10.82 6.71 -3.86
N SER A 90 10.75 5.64 -3.07
CA SER A 90 10.28 4.33 -3.53
C SER A 90 8.81 4.25 -3.93
N ILE A 91 7.97 5.28 -3.72
CA ILE A 91 6.59 5.31 -4.21
C ILE A 91 6.54 5.25 -5.75
N ILE A 92 7.58 5.76 -6.43
CA ILE A 92 7.69 5.74 -7.91
C ILE A 92 7.59 4.33 -8.50
N LYS A 93 7.95 3.30 -7.73
CA LYS A 93 7.96 1.89 -8.14
C LYS A 93 6.57 1.38 -8.52
N VAL A 94 5.51 1.95 -7.94
CA VAL A 94 4.13 1.65 -8.32
C VAL A 94 3.87 2.11 -9.76
N LEU A 95 4.32 3.33 -10.11
CA LEU A 95 4.18 3.87 -11.46
C LEU A 95 5.07 3.13 -12.46
N ILE A 96 6.28 2.72 -12.06
CA ILE A 96 7.16 1.88 -12.88
C ILE A 96 6.47 0.54 -13.18
N LEU A 97 5.90 -0.15 -12.17
CA LEU A 97 5.16 -1.39 -12.41
C LEU A 97 3.96 -1.18 -13.33
N ALA A 98 3.18 -0.13 -13.09
CA ALA A 98 2.03 0.18 -13.92
C ALA A 98 2.44 0.47 -15.38
N THR A 99 3.61 1.09 -15.58
CA THR A 99 4.22 1.28 -16.91
C THR A 99 4.61 -0.04 -17.54
N VAL A 100 5.25 -0.95 -16.79
CA VAL A 100 5.61 -2.28 -17.28
C VAL A 100 4.37 -3.05 -17.75
N LEU A 101 3.34 -3.09 -16.91
CA LEU A 101 2.08 -3.78 -17.21
C LEU A 101 1.37 -3.17 -18.43
N ARG A 102 1.31 -1.84 -18.52
CA ARG A 102 0.75 -1.14 -19.68
C ARG A 102 1.49 -1.49 -20.97
N ARG A 103 2.83 -1.52 -20.95
CA ARG A 103 3.63 -1.91 -22.11
C ARG A 103 3.44 -3.37 -22.51
N CYS A 104 3.27 -4.28 -21.54
CA CYS A 104 2.91 -5.66 -21.80
C CYS A 104 1.55 -5.75 -22.52
N GLN A 105 0.54 -5.03 -22.04
CA GLN A 105 -0.78 -4.95 -22.68
C GLN A 105 -0.70 -4.40 -24.11
N GLU A 106 -0.02 -3.26 -24.31
CA GLU A 106 0.16 -2.62 -25.63
C GLU A 106 0.87 -3.55 -26.63
N ARG A 107 1.84 -4.35 -26.16
CA ARG A 107 2.58 -5.31 -26.98
C ARG A 107 1.90 -6.68 -27.08
N LYS A 108 0.78 -6.89 -26.39
CA LYS A 108 0.09 -8.19 -26.28
C LYS A 108 1.01 -9.32 -25.81
N VAL A 109 1.91 -9.02 -24.87
CA VAL A 109 2.81 -10.00 -24.24
C VAL A 109 2.56 -10.09 -22.75
N ASN A 110 2.85 -11.25 -22.17
CA ASN A 110 2.84 -11.43 -20.73
C ASN A 110 4.17 -10.99 -20.11
N LEU A 111 4.16 -10.73 -18.80
CA LEU A 111 5.41 -10.67 -18.03
C LEU A 111 6.15 -12.00 -18.15
N THR A 112 7.48 -11.96 -18.23
CA THR A 112 8.30 -13.17 -18.05
C THR A 112 8.31 -13.60 -16.57
N THR A 113 8.75 -14.82 -16.30
CA THR A 113 8.93 -15.28 -14.90
C THR A 113 9.92 -14.41 -14.14
N ALA A 114 11.00 -13.97 -14.78
CA ALA A 114 11.96 -13.05 -14.21
C ALA A 114 11.32 -11.69 -13.88
N GLN A 115 10.55 -11.11 -14.81
CA GLN A 115 9.88 -9.82 -14.58
C GLN A 115 8.83 -9.90 -13.48
N ARG A 116 8.10 -11.02 -13.35
CA ARG A 116 7.18 -11.26 -12.22
C ARG A 116 7.93 -11.30 -10.89
N ALA A 117 9.07 -12.01 -10.83
CA ALA A 117 9.89 -12.07 -9.63
C ALA A 117 10.47 -10.70 -9.25
N GLN A 118 10.94 -9.94 -10.24
CA GLN A 118 11.42 -8.57 -10.05
C GLN A 118 10.30 -7.64 -9.57
N ALA A 119 9.11 -7.72 -10.16
CA ALA A 119 7.96 -6.91 -9.75
C ALA A 119 7.57 -7.20 -8.29
N LYS A 120 7.56 -8.49 -7.91
CA LYS A 120 7.31 -8.89 -6.52
C LYS A 120 8.37 -8.31 -5.58
N ALA A 121 9.66 -8.47 -5.89
CA ALA A 121 10.75 -7.93 -5.07
C ALA A 121 10.69 -6.40 -4.94
N MET A 122 10.45 -5.71 -6.06
CA MET A 122 10.32 -4.26 -6.13
C MET A 122 9.15 -3.76 -5.24
N ILE A 123 7.99 -4.41 -5.27
CA ILE A 123 6.82 -3.95 -4.52
C ILE A 123 6.86 -4.37 -3.05
N THR A 124 7.23 -5.63 -2.74
CA THR A 124 7.11 -6.15 -1.37
C THR A 124 8.34 -5.89 -0.50
N ARG A 125 9.50 -5.61 -1.12
CA ARG A 125 10.75 -5.33 -0.41
C ARG A 125 11.39 -4.02 -0.84
N SER A 126 10.75 -3.25 -1.72
CA SER A 126 11.34 -2.03 -2.28
C SER A 126 12.70 -2.26 -2.94
N ASP A 127 12.92 -3.44 -3.53
CA ASP A 127 14.23 -3.83 -4.08
C ASP A 127 14.67 -2.93 -5.25
N ASN A 128 15.77 -2.19 -5.07
CA ASN A 128 16.27 -1.23 -6.06
C ASN A 128 16.90 -1.89 -7.29
N THR A 129 17.52 -3.06 -7.14
CA THR A 129 18.12 -3.79 -8.28
C THR A 129 17.03 -4.31 -9.21
N ALA A 130 15.98 -4.91 -8.64
CA ALA A 130 14.80 -5.32 -9.38
C ALA A 130 14.08 -4.13 -10.04
N THR A 131 14.01 -2.99 -9.33
CA THR A 131 13.43 -1.75 -9.87
C THR A 131 14.21 -1.28 -11.09
N ASN A 132 15.53 -1.20 -11.00
CA ASN A 132 16.38 -0.76 -12.10
C ASN A 132 16.24 -1.68 -13.31
N ALA A 133 16.18 -3.00 -13.12
CA ALA A 133 15.96 -3.95 -14.22
C ALA A 133 14.62 -3.74 -14.94
N LEU A 134 13.52 -3.58 -14.19
CA LEU A 134 12.20 -3.32 -14.75
C LEU A 134 12.11 -1.95 -15.43
N LEU A 135 12.75 -0.95 -14.84
CA LEU A 135 12.84 0.38 -15.43
C LEU A 135 13.63 0.36 -16.73
N THR A 136 14.78 -0.30 -16.79
CA THR A 136 15.59 -0.43 -18.02
C THR A 136 14.74 -1.01 -19.14
N TRP A 137 13.93 -2.04 -18.84
CA TRP A 137 13.00 -2.60 -19.81
C TRP A 137 11.88 -1.62 -20.19
N ALA A 138 11.31 -0.91 -19.21
CA ALA A 138 10.19 0.00 -19.41
C ALA A 138 10.58 1.31 -20.10
N GLY A 139 11.78 1.84 -19.87
CA GLY A 139 12.26 3.14 -20.33
C GLY A 139 11.59 4.34 -19.62
N VAL A 140 12.40 5.30 -19.18
CA VAL A 140 11.95 6.52 -18.45
C VAL A 140 10.91 7.32 -19.25
N SER A 141 11.07 7.40 -20.58
CA SER A 141 10.11 8.10 -21.46
C SER A 141 8.71 7.50 -21.38
N ASN A 142 8.60 6.17 -21.27
CA ASN A 142 7.30 5.53 -21.08
C ASN A 142 6.75 5.76 -19.68
N VAL A 143 7.59 5.84 -18.65
CA VAL A 143 7.12 6.17 -17.29
C VAL A 143 6.48 7.56 -17.29
N ARG A 144 7.11 8.56 -17.94
CA ARG A 144 6.53 9.90 -18.14
C ARG A 144 5.22 9.86 -18.92
N ARG A 145 5.21 9.13 -20.06
CA ARG A 145 4.00 8.97 -20.88
C ARG A 145 2.84 8.37 -20.08
N VAL A 146 3.10 7.28 -19.35
CA VAL A 146 2.09 6.59 -18.55
C VAL A 146 1.62 7.45 -17.37
N ALA A 147 2.51 8.24 -16.75
CA ALA A 147 2.11 9.24 -15.77
C ALA A 147 1.07 10.22 -16.35
N GLY A 148 1.32 10.72 -17.56
CA GLY A 148 0.39 11.58 -18.29
C GLY A 148 -0.94 10.89 -18.60
N LEU A 149 -0.91 9.65 -19.08
CA LEU A 149 -2.11 8.85 -19.35
C LEU A 149 -2.96 8.61 -18.09
N TYR A 150 -2.33 8.51 -16.92
CA TYR A 150 -3.02 8.35 -15.63
C TYR A 150 -3.34 9.68 -14.94
N GLY A 151 -3.14 10.82 -15.61
CA GLY A 151 -3.50 12.13 -15.08
C GLY A 151 -2.60 12.63 -13.95
N LEU A 152 -1.40 12.05 -13.77
CA LEU A 152 -0.43 12.43 -12.73
C LEU A 152 0.32 13.72 -13.10
N LYS A 153 -0.42 14.82 -13.28
CA LYS A 153 0.09 16.11 -13.81
C LYS A 153 1.10 16.81 -12.89
N SER A 154 1.10 16.51 -11.60
CA SER A 154 2.02 17.10 -10.61
C SER A 154 3.23 16.21 -10.30
N THR A 155 3.29 15.02 -10.89
CA THR A 155 4.42 14.09 -10.75
C THR A 155 5.49 14.44 -11.79
N VAL A 156 6.64 14.90 -11.31
CA VAL A 156 7.81 15.18 -12.15
C VAL A 156 8.75 14.00 -12.06
N ILE A 157 9.12 13.44 -13.21
CA ILE A 157 10.07 12.31 -13.32
C ILE A 157 11.31 12.87 -13.99
N GLN A 158 12.35 13.11 -13.21
CA GLN A 158 13.64 13.57 -13.71
C GLN A 158 14.40 12.41 -14.36
N GLY A 159 14.26 11.21 -13.78
CA GLY A 159 15.02 10.03 -14.19
C GLY A 159 16.48 10.10 -13.75
N GLY A 160 17.17 8.96 -13.78
CA GLY A 160 18.57 8.83 -13.32
C GLY A 160 19.02 7.38 -13.32
N THR A 161 20.19 7.09 -12.75
CA THR A 161 20.74 5.72 -12.72
C THR A 161 20.03 4.78 -11.76
N THR A 162 19.48 5.29 -10.63
CA THR A 162 18.85 4.47 -9.58
C THR A 162 17.47 4.97 -9.21
N ALA A 163 16.42 4.25 -9.61
CA ALA A 163 15.03 4.63 -9.34
C ALA A 163 14.73 4.81 -7.86
N GLY A 164 14.22 5.99 -7.49
CA GLY A 164 13.86 6.34 -6.12
C GLY A 164 14.98 7.00 -5.31
N ALA A 165 16.08 7.41 -5.95
CA ALA A 165 17.04 8.36 -5.38
C ALA A 165 16.47 9.80 -5.36
N THR A 166 17.16 10.74 -4.72
CA THR A 166 16.76 12.17 -4.69
C THR A 166 16.88 12.86 -6.04
N SER A 167 17.64 12.28 -6.97
CA SER A 167 17.85 12.78 -8.33
C SER A 167 16.80 12.29 -9.35
N TRP A 168 15.72 11.67 -8.89
CA TRP A 168 14.82 10.85 -9.71
C TRP A 168 13.44 11.47 -9.99
#